data_AF-A0AAJ1M9R2-F1
#
_entry.id   AF-A0AAJ1M9R2-F1
#
_cell.length_a   1.000
_cell.length_b   1.000
_cell.length_c   1.000
_cell.angle_alpha   90.00
_cell.angle_beta   90.00
_cell.angle_gamma   90.00
#
_symmetry.space_group_name_H-M   'P 1'
#
loop_
_entity.id
_entity.type
_entity.pdbx_description
1 polymer ?
#
loop_
_entity_poly.entity_id
_entity_poly.type
_entity_poly.pdbx_seq_one_letter_code
_entity_poly.pdbx_strand_id
1 'polypeptide(L)'
;LRNLTSHVRKSDMRDLMSEFKEIRQSESLEEAKQALDNFILKWKSKYSNQMRKLGKLSNLFTFYEFPPSIRASIYSTNLIEAFNKKLKKKIRQKEQFPNEDALQRFVITQILEYNDKFEERAHRGFRESKDTLDSMFI
;
A
#
# COMPACT_ATOMS: atom_id res chain seq x y z
N LEU A 1 -4.31 -0.94 -4.25
CA LEU A 1 -5.59 -0.34 -3.78
C LEU A 1 -5.91 1.02 -4.40
N ARG A 2 -5.14 2.09 -4.14
CA ARG A 2 -5.45 3.44 -4.65
C ARG A 2 -5.71 3.52 -6.16
N ASN A 3 -4.87 2.87 -6.98
CA ASN A 3 -5.06 2.85 -8.42
C ASN A 3 -6.29 2.03 -8.84
N LEU A 4 -6.61 0.97 -8.09
CA LEU A 4 -7.78 0.12 -8.33
C LEU A 4 -9.08 0.90 -8.09
N THR A 5 -9.16 1.66 -6.99
CA THR A 5 -10.37 2.37 -6.59
C THR A 5 -10.61 3.70 -7.32
N SER A 6 -9.58 4.26 -7.96
CA SER A 6 -9.67 5.58 -8.62
C SER A 6 -10.72 5.70 -9.73
N HIS A 7 -11.10 4.59 -10.36
CA HIS A 7 -12.06 4.55 -11.49
C HIS A 7 -13.30 3.69 -11.16
N VAL A 8 -13.54 3.40 -9.88
CA VAL A 8 -14.67 2.60 -9.40
C VAL A 8 -15.76 3.55 -8.90
N ARG A 9 -17.03 3.20 -9.16
CA ARG A 9 -18.16 3.99 -8.66
C ARG A 9 -18.20 3.96 -7.13
N LYS A 10 -18.61 5.06 -6.49
CA LYS A 10 -18.69 5.14 -5.02
C LYS A 10 -19.61 4.07 -4.41
N SER A 11 -20.69 3.69 -5.13
CA SER A 11 -21.62 2.62 -4.71
C SER A 11 -20.91 1.27 -4.55
N ASP A 12 -20.05 0.93 -5.50
CA ASP A 12 -19.40 -0.38 -5.60
C ASP A 12 -18.08 -0.41 -4.81
N MET A 13 -17.57 0.75 -4.40
CA MET A 13 -16.27 0.88 -3.76
C MET A 13 -16.18 0.12 -2.43
N ARG A 14 -17.27 0.12 -1.65
CA ARG A 14 -17.29 -0.56 -0.33
C ARG A 14 -17.14 -2.07 -0.50
N ASP A 15 -17.94 -2.66 -1.39
CA ASP A 15 -17.96 -4.10 -1.63
C ASP A 15 -16.63 -4.56 -2.25
N LEU A 16 -16.17 -3.84 -3.27
CA LEU A 16 -14.90 -4.11 -3.93
C LEU A 16 -13.71 -4.06 -2.95
N MET A 17 -13.71 -3.10 -2.02
CA MET A 17 -12.65 -2.99 -1.01
C MET A 17 -12.73 -4.11 0.05
N SER A 18 -13.94 -4.54 0.42
CA SER A 18 -14.13 -5.64 1.37
C SER A 18 -13.62 -6.95 0.78
N GLU A 19 -14.06 -7.29 -0.43
CA GLU A 19 -13.61 -8.49 -1.15
C GLU A 19 -12.09 -8.48 -1.35
N PHE A 20 -11.52 -7.34 -1.75
CA PHE A 20 -10.06 -7.22 -1.92
C PHE A 20 -9.28 -7.28 -0.59
N LYS A 21 -9.94 -7.01 0.54
CA LYS A 21 -9.33 -7.19 1.86
C LYS A 21 -9.26 -8.67 2.20
N GLU A 22 -10.31 -9.44 1.93
CA GLU A 22 -10.35 -10.89 2.16
C GLU A 22 -9.25 -11.61 1.37
N ILE A 23 -9.07 -11.26 0.09
CA ILE A 23 -8.00 -11.83 -0.77
C ILE A 23 -6.60 -11.66 -0.16
N ARG A 24 -6.35 -10.55 0.55
CA ARG A 24 -5.04 -10.28 1.18
C ARG A 24 -4.89 -10.95 2.56
N GLN A 25 -6.01 -11.34 3.17
CA GLN A 25 -6.06 -11.96 4.49
C GLN A 25 -6.12 -13.49 4.42
N SER A 26 -6.22 -14.07 3.22
CA SER A 26 -6.14 -15.51 3.00
C SER A 26 -4.87 -16.11 3.59
N GLU A 27 -4.99 -17.31 4.17
CA GLU A 27 -3.89 -17.97 4.87
C GLU A 27 -2.87 -18.57 3.88
N SER A 28 -3.37 -19.13 2.78
CA SER A 28 -2.56 -19.73 1.71
C SER A 28 -2.42 -18.83 0.48
N LEU A 29 -1.25 -18.91 -0.17
CA LEU A 29 -0.97 -18.26 -1.46
C LEU A 29 -1.88 -18.79 -2.57
N GLU A 30 -2.20 -20.08 -2.55
CA GLU A 30 -3.05 -20.72 -3.57
C GLU A 30 -4.49 -20.23 -3.47
N GLU A 31 -5.03 -20.17 -2.25
CA GLU A 31 -6.35 -19.61 -1.97
C GLU A 31 -6.43 -18.13 -2.38
N ALA A 32 -5.39 -17.35 -2.06
CA ALA A 32 -5.33 -15.94 -2.42
C ALA A 32 -5.36 -15.74 -3.95
N LYS A 33 -4.64 -16.58 -4.71
CA LYS A 33 -4.66 -16.57 -6.18
C LYS A 33 -6.02 -16.94 -6.74
N GLN A 34 -6.64 -18.01 -6.24
CA GLN A 34 -7.98 -18.41 -6.66
C GLN A 34 -9.03 -17.33 -6.35
N ALA A 35 -8.96 -16.73 -5.15
CA ALA A 35 -9.83 -15.64 -4.76
C ALA A 35 -9.64 -14.39 -5.65
N LEU A 36 -8.39 -14.10 -6.06
CA LEU A 36 -8.09 -13.04 -7.02
C LEU A 36 -8.69 -13.30 -8.40
N ASP A 37 -8.60 -14.52 -8.91
CA ASP A 37 -9.17 -14.89 -10.20
C ASP A 37 -10.70 -14.76 -10.18
N ASN A 38 -11.35 -15.23 -9.12
CA ASN A 38 -12.79 -15.07 -8.90
C ASN A 38 -13.20 -13.60 -8.82
N PHE A 39 -12.43 -12.79 -8.09
CA PHE A 39 -12.64 -11.35 -8.00
C PHE A 39 -12.52 -10.66 -9.37
N ILE A 40 -11.48 -11.01 -10.14
CA ILE A 40 -11.28 -10.49 -11.49
C ILE A 40 -12.48 -10.86 -12.36
N LEU A 41 -12.92 -12.12 -12.38
CA LEU A 41 -14.06 -12.57 -13.18
C LEU A 41 -15.35 -11.82 -12.82
N LYS A 42 -15.63 -11.66 -11.52
CA LYS A 42 -16.82 -10.95 -11.02
C LYS A 42 -16.88 -9.50 -11.49
N TRP A 43 -15.77 -8.77 -11.38
CA TRP A 43 -15.72 -7.33 -11.67
C TRP A 43 -15.27 -6.99 -13.10
N LYS A 44 -14.86 -7.98 -13.91
CA LYS A 44 -14.40 -7.79 -15.30
C LYS A 44 -15.44 -7.10 -16.19
N SER A 45 -16.72 -7.42 -15.99
CA SER A 45 -17.82 -6.86 -16.78
C SER A 45 -18.00 -5.36 -16.55
N LYS A 46 -17.89 -4.91 -15.29
CA LYS A 46 -18.07 -3.51 -14.89
C LYS A 46 -16.78 -2.67 -15.01
N TYR A 47 -15.63 -3.26 -14.69
CA TYR A 47 -14.34 -2.56 -14.53
C TYR A 47 -13.20 -3.27 -15.26
N SER A 48 -13.40 -3.58 -16.55
CA SER A 48 -12.49 -4.38 -17.38
C SER A 48 -11.03 -3.88 -17.37
N ASN A 49 -10.82 -2.56 -17.47
CA ASN A 49 -9.49 -1.96 -17.47
C ASN A 49 -8.77 -2.14 -16.13
N GLN A 50 -9.48 -1.99 -15.02
CA GLN A 50 -8.94 -2.13 -13.67
C GLN A 50 -8.58 -3.58 -13.39
N MET A 51 -9.45 -4.51 -13.75
CA MET A 51 -9.21 -5.94 -13.59
C MET A 51 -8.07 -6.45 -14.46
N ARG A 52 -7.94 -5.95 -15.71
CA ARG A 52 -6.79 -6.25 -16.56
C ARG A 52 -5.47 -5.74 -15.96
N LYS A 53 -5.45 -4.55 -15.38
CA LYS A 53 -4.26 -4.02 -14.70
C LYS A 53 -3.92 -4.86 -13.46
N LEU A 54 -4.92 -5.27 -12.71
CA LEU A 54 -4.76 -6.10 -11.52
C LEU A 54 -4.16 -7.47 -11.86
N GLY A 55 -4.67 -8.15 -12.90
CA GLY A 55 -4.15 -9.45 -13.35
C GLY A 55 -2.73 -9.41 -13.94
N LYS A 56 -2.19 -8.22 -14.27
CA LYS A 56 -0.80 -8.06 -14.71
C LYS A 56 0.20 -7.92 -13.56
N LEU A 57 -0.28 -7.72 -12.33
CA LEU A 57 0.60 -7.56 -11.17
C LEU A 57 1.08 -8.93 -10.68
N SER A 58 2.25 -9.34 -11.14
CA SER A 58 2.89 -10.60 -10.72
C SER A 58 3.34 -10.59 -9.26
N ASN A 59 3.64 -9.41 -8.72
CA ASN A 59 4.21 -9.20 -7.40
C ASN A 59 3.17 -8.93 -6.30
N LEU A 60 1.88 -9.14 -6.56
CA LEU A 60 0.84 -8.82 -5.57
C LEU A 60 0.99 -9.65 -4.30
N PHE A 61 1.47 -10.90 -4.42
CA PHE A 61 1.55 -11.88 -3.34
C PHE A 61 2.96 -12.11 -2.79
N THR A 62 3.96 -11.31 -3.20
CA THR A 62 5.33 -11.43 -2.68
C THR A 62 5.40 -11.28 -1.15
N PHE A 63 4.43 -10.60 -0.54
CA PHE A 63 4.36 -10.49 0.92
C PHE A 63 4.17 -11.84 1.65
N TYR A 64 3.74 -12.92 0.97
CA TYR A 64 3.64 -14.25 1.57
C TYR A 64 5.01 -14.87 1.90
N GLU A 65 6.08 -14.44 1.22
CA GLU A 65 7.46 -14.86 1.50
C GLU A 65 7.94 -14.38 2.88
N PHE A 66 7.24 -13.39 3.46
CA PHE A 66 7.56 -12.81 4.76
C PHE A 66 6.72 -13.40 5.90
N PRO A 67 7.22 -13.30 7.16
CA PRO A 67 6.49 -13.77 8.34
C PRO A 67 5.08 -13.16 8.47
N PRO A 68 4.06 -13.95 8.90
CA PRO A 68 2.68 -13.48 9.02
C PRO A 68 2.49 -12.19 9.84
N SER A 69 3.31 -12.02 10.89
CA SER A 69 3.35 -10.84 11.76
C SER A 69 3.50 -9.52 11.01
N ILE A 70 4.32 -9.48 9.94
CA ILE A 70 4.62 -8.27 9.18
C ILE A 70 3.79 -8.11 7.90
N ARG A 71 3.11 -9.16 7.42
CA ARG A 71 2.29 -9.12 6.18
C ARG A 71 1.30 -7.95 6.20
N ALA A 72 0.62 -7.75 7.34
CA ALA A 72 -0.33 -6.66 7.52
C ALA A 72 0.28 -5.27 7.34
N SER A 73 1.55 -5.12 7.68
CA SER A 73 2.32 -3.89 7.50
C SER A 73 2.72 -3.69 6.05
N ILE A 74 3.06 -4.77 5.33
CA ILE A 74 3.50 -4.74 3.93
C ILE A 74 2.32 -4.42 2.98
N TYR A 75 1.20 -5.14 3.09
CA TYR A 75 0.08 -4.94 2.17
C TYR A 75 -0.80 -3.72 2.52
N SER A 76 -0.55 -3.07 3.66
CA SER A 76 -1.28 -1.88 4.09
C SER A 76 -0.72 -0.65 3.41
N THR A 77 -1.59 0.15 2.80
CA THR A 77 -1.21 1.44 2.21
C THR A 77 -1.25 2.58 3.24
N ASN A 78 -1.61 2.32 4.50
CA ASN A 78 -1.89 3.37 5.48
C ASN A 78 -0.69 4.27 5.75
N LEU A 79 0.52 3.72 5.87
CA LEU A 79 1.73 4.50 6.14
C LEU A 79 2.03 5.49 5.02
N ILE A 80 2.11 4.98 3.79
CA ILE A 80 2.43 5.76 2.60
C ILE A 80 1.32 6.79 2.32
N GLU A 81 0.05 6.42 2.46
CA GLU A 81 -1.06 7.35 2.24
C GLU A 81 -1.16 8.42 3.34
N ALA A 82 -0.89 8.08 4.61
CA ALA A 82 -0.84 9.05 5.70
C ALA A 82 0.29 10.08 5.50
N PHE A 83 1.47 9.61 5.12
CA PHE A 83 2.60 10.47 4.77
C PHE A 83 2.27 11.37 3.58
N ASN A 84 1.79 10.79 2.48
CA ASN A 84 1.39 11.54 1.27
C ASN A 84 0.33 12.59 1.58
N LYS A 85 -0.64 12.28 2.44
CA LYS A 85 -1.66 13.24 2.88
C LYS A 85 -1.06 14.40 3.66
N LYS A 86 -0.14 14.13 4.59
CA LYS A 86 0.57 15.16 5.37
C LYS A 86 1.42 16.06 4.46
N LEU A 87 2.20 15.45 3.55
CA LEU A 87 3.05 16.17 2.61
C LEU A 87 2.23 17.06 1.67
N LYS A 88 1.15 16.53 1.06
CA LYS A 88 0.25 17.32 0.20
C LYS A 88 -0.37 18.51 0.93
N LYS A 89 -0.74 18.35 2.21
CA LYS A 89 -1.27 19.45 3.02
C LYS A 89 -0.24 20.57 3.18
N LYS A 90 1.02 20.22 3.47
CA LYS A 90 2.13 21.16 3.64
C LYS A 90 2.50 21.88 2.34
N ILE A 91 2.54 21.16 1.23
CA ILE A 91 2.80 21.74 -0.09
C ILE A 91 1.70 22.73 -0.48
N ARG A 92 0.41 22.38 -0.27
CA ARG A 92 -0.72 23.28 -0.58
C ARG A 92 -0.68 24.61 0.17
N GLN A 93 -0.05 24.66 1.35
CA GLN A 93 0.12 25.91 2.10
C GLN A 93 1.15 26.85 1.47
N LYS A 94 2.00 26.36 0.56
CA LYS A 94 3.10 27.14 -0.02
C LYS A 94 2.77 27.78 -1.36
N GLU A 95 1.56 27.59 -1.92
CA GLU A 95 1.03 28.12 -3.21
C GLU A 95 1.96 28.04 -4.43
N GLN A 96 3.14 28.67 -4.38
CA GLN A 96 4.19 28.63 -5.39
C GLN A 96 5.59 28.50 -4.76
N PHE A 97 6.48 27.79 -5.45
CA PHE A 97 7.91 27.77 -5.15
C PHE A 97 8.66 28.63 -6.17
N PRO A 98 9.70 29.38 -5.75
CA PRO A 98 10.45 30.26 -6.65
C PRO A 98 11.30 29.50 -7.68
N ASN A 99 11.74 28.28 -7.36
CA ASN A 99 12.46 27.37 -8.26
C ASN A 99 12.34 25.92 -7.76
N GLU A 100 12.85 24.97 -8.55
CA GLU A 100 12.84 23.54 -8.23
C GLU A 100 13.66 23.22 -6.98
N ASP A 101 14.82 23.85 -6.79
CA ASP A 101 15.66 23.65 -5.61
C ASP A 101 14.93 24.01 -4.30
N ALA A 102 14.13 25.08 -4.31
CA ALA A 102 13.33 25.48 -3.16
C ALA A 102 12.24 24.45 -2.83
N LEU A 103 11.62 23.85 -3.85
CA LEU A 103 10.69 22.74 -3.68
C LEU A 103 11.41 21.52 -3.10
N GLN A 104 12.57 21.14 -3.65
CA GLN A 104 13.33 19.99 -3.20
C GLN A 104 13.76 20.15 -1.74
N ARG A 105 14.33 21.31 -1.36
CA ARG A 105 14.69 21.62 0.03
C ARG A 105 13.49 21.50 0.96
N PHE A 106 12.34 22.07 0.56
CA PHE A 106 11.11 21.98 1.35
C PHE A 106 10.66 20.53 1.57
N VAL A 107 10.63 19.71 0.50
CA VAL A 107 10.25 18.30 0.59
C VAL A 107 11.21 17.52 1.49
N ILE A 108 12.53 17.72 1.33
CA ILE A 108 13.55 17.08 2.16
C ILE A 108 13.34 17.44 3.63
N THR A 109 13.14 18.71 3.97
CA THR A 109 12.86 19.13 5.37
C THR A 109 11.65 18.40 5.94
N GLN A 110 10.56 18.26 5.16
CA GLN A 110 9.38 17.53 5.64
C GLN A 110 9.62 16.02 5.81
N ILE A 111 10.51 15.42 5.02
CA ILE A 111 10.92 14.02 5.16
C ILE A 111 11.79 13.85 6.40
N LEU A 112 12.78 14.72 6.62
CA LEU A 112 13.65 14.68 7.80
C LEU A 112 12.83 14.80 9.09
N GLU A 113 11.95 15.81 9.19
CA GLU A 113 11.04 15.95 10.33
C GLU A 113 10.12 14.73 10.55
N TYR A 114 9.77 14.03 9.47
CA TYR A 114 9.00 12.80 9.57
C TYR A 114 9.88 11.67 10.11
N ASN A 115 11.06 11.46 9.55
CA ASN A 115 11.98 10.41 9.96
C ASN A 115 12.37 10.57 11.44
N ASP A 116 12.80 11.75 11.87
CA ASP A 116 13.19 12.02 13.27
C ASP A 116 12.06 11.67 14.25
N LYS A 117 10.80 11.95 13.87
CA LYS A 117 9.64 11.63 14.71
C LYS A 117 9.34 10.14 14.83
N PHE A 118 9.68 9.36 13.81
CA PHE A 118 9.33 7.95 13.70
C PHE A 118 10.54 7.01 13.81
N GLU A 119 11.75 7.54 14.00
CA GLU A 119 13.02 6.81 14.01
C GLU A 119 13.02 5.62 14.98
N GLU A 120 12.60 5.85 16.23
CA GLU A 120 12.58 4.80 17.26
C GLU A 120 11.34 3.88 17.17
N ARG A 121 10.40 4.17 16.28
CA ARG A 121 9.12 3.44 16.18
C ARG A 121 9.22 2.30 15.19
N ALA A 122 9.29 1.09 15.72
CA ALA A 122 9.07 -0.10 14.90
C ALA A 122 7.58 -0.26 14.58
N HIS A 123 7.29 -0.53 13.30
CA HIS A 123 5.93 -0.81 12.87
C HIS A 123 5.45 -2.18 13.34
N ARG A 124 4.13 -2.41 13.34
CA ARG A 124 3.50 -3.65 13.82
C ARG A 124 4.16 -4.90 13.20
N GLY A 125 4.45 -5.87 14.06
CA GLY A 125 5.05 -7.17 13.68
C GLY A 125 6.57 -7.15 13.48
N PHE A 126 7.18 -5.98 13.20
CA PHE A 126 8.61 -5.92 12.92
C PHE A 126 9.49 -6.17 14.15
N ARG A 127 9.02 -5.81 15.36
CA ARG A 127 9.75 -6.14 16.59
C ARG A 127 9.77 -7.64 16.87
N GLU A 128 8.64 -8.30 16.62
CA GLU A 128 8.43 -9.72 16.92
C GLU A 128 9.15 -10.63 15.92
N SER A 129 9.37 -10.16 14.69
CA SER A 129 10.02 -10.93 13.62
C SER A 129 11.41 -10.45 13.28
N LYS A 130 12.05 -9.71 14.18
CA LYS A 130 13.41 -9.22 13.96
C LYS A 130 14.38 -10.37 13.70
N ASP A 131 14.43 -11.35 14.60
CA ASP A 131 15.37 -12.48 14.49
C ASP A 131 15.12 -13.33 13.23
N THR A 132 13.85 -13.51 12.84
CA THR A 132 13.47 -14.24 11.62
C THR A 132 13.82 -13.47 10.36
N LEU A 133 13.70 -12.14 10.38
CA LEU A 133 14.10 -11.30 9.25
C LEU A 133 15.62 -11.27 9.10
N ASP A 134 16.34 -11.15 10.20
CA ASP A 134 17.79 -11.14 10.21
C ASP A 134 18.33 -12.45 9.59
N SER A 135 17.74 -13.61 9.89
CA SER A 135 18.14 -14.89 9.29
C SER A 135 17.73 -15.09 7.82
N MET A 136 16.77 -14.32 7.30
CA MET A 136 16.34 -14.41 5.89
C MET A 136 17.29 -13.70 4.92
N PHE A 137 18.09 -12.75 5.40
CA PHE A 137 18.93 -11.87 4.57
C PHE A 137 20.44 -11.97 4.88
N ILE A 138 20.84 -12.99 5.65
CA ILE A 138 22.24 -13.41 5.85
C ILE A 138 22.60 -14.47 4.81
#